data_AF-A0A1Y6JIP1-F1
#
_entry.id   AF-A0A1Y6JIP1-F1
#
_cell.length_a   1.000
_cell.length_b   1.000
_cell.length_c   1.000
_cell.angle_alpha   90.00
_cell.angle_beta   90.00
_cell.angle_gamma   90.00
#
_symmetry.space_group_name_H-M   'P 1'
#
loop_
_entity.id
_entity.type
_entity.pdbx_description
1 polymer ?
#
loop_
_entity_poly.entity_id
_entity_poly.type
_entity_poly.pdbx_seq_one_letter_code
_entity_poly.pdbx_strand_id
1 'polypeptide(L)'
;MTTLSNLLDNKGTPLDKQHFTWKEMAGKPISKLDDDAFTRVRVILMNGVESDALRLKHFGSRFHKALRDPLAQVRRAEQHQMTMVNWLLSADHSPLETTVAYEQTAIEITAAVAQTEPDPYQAQTYRFGLLEVFDHLYRYSAMLDRL
;
A
#
# COMPACT_ATOMS: atom_id res chain seq x y z
N MET A 1 -26.55 -13.72 9.84
CA MET A 1 -25.28 -13.10 9.41
C MET A 1 -25.11 -11.84 10.22
N THR A 2 -23.97 -11.65 10.89
CA THR A 2 -23.69 -10.43 11.64
C THR A 2 -23.49 -9.30 10.63
N THR A 3 -24.41 -8.34 10.59
CA THR A 3 -24.29 -7.16 9.73
C THR A 3 -23.23 -6.24 10.34
N LEU A 4 -22.14 -6.00 9.60
CA LEU A 4 -21.13 -5.01 9.96
C LEU A 4 -21.72 -3.61 9.67
N SER A 5 -22.00 -2.83 10.70
CA SER A 5 -22.59 -1.48 10.56
C SER A 5 -21.55 -0.37 10.73
N ASN A 6 -20.42 -0.66 11.40
CA ASN A 6 -19.29 0.24 11.56
C ASN A 6 -17.96 -0.56 11.74
N LEU A 7 -16.82 0.17 11.75
CA LEU A 7 -15.48 -0.40 11.85
C LEU A 7 -15.24 -1.19 13.15
N LEU A 8 -15.85 -0.76 14.25
CA LEU A 8 -15.67 -1.34 15.59
C LEU A 8 -16.51 -2.61 15.82
N ASP A 9 -17.49 -2.88 14.95
CA ASP A 9 -18.30 -4.09 15.02
C ASP A 9 -17.50 -5.35 14.65
N ASN A 10 -16.38 -5.18 13.95
CA ASN A 10 -15.50 -6.27 13.60
C ASN A 10 -14.66 -6.65 14.84
N LYS A 11 -14.86 -7.88 15.34
CA LYS A 11 -14.10 -8.43 16.47
C LYS A 11 -12.59 -8.55 16.18
N GLY A 12 -12.20 -8.53 14.90
CA GLY A 12 -10.82 -8.68 14.46
C GLY A 12 -10.21 -10.02 14.86
N THR A 13 -8.89 -10.11 14.73
CA THR A 13 -8.10 -11.27 15.17
C THR A 13 -7.31 -10.89 16.42
N PRO A 14 -7.44 -11.61 17.55
CA PRO A 14 -6.60 -11.41 18.73
C PRO A 14 -5.10 -11.46 18.39
N LEU A 15 -4.29 -10.63 19.04
CA LEU A 15 -2.88 -10.46 18.67
C LEU A 15 -2.04 -11.76 18.81
N ASP A 16 -2.37 -12.58 19.81
CA ASP A 16 -1.81 -13.93 20.03
C ASP A 16 -2.17 -14.94 18.92
N LYS A 17 -3.11 -14.58 18.05
CA LYS A 17 -3.53 -15.37 16.87
C LYS A 17 -3.09 -14.74 15.55
N GLN A 18 -2.29 -13.67 15.59
CA GLN A 18 -1.73 -13.00 14.41
C GLN A 18 -0.27 -13.38 14.19
N HIS A 19 0.01 -14.69 14.18
CA HIS A 19 1.32 -15.25 13.90
C HIS A 19 1.33 -15.91 12.53
N PHE A 20 2.37 -15.63 11.74
CA PHE A 20 2.50 -16.12 10.38
C PHE A 20 3.77 -16.95 10.22
N THR A 21 3.64 -18.10 9.56
CA THR A 21 4.75 -18.92 9.09
C THR A 21 5.29 -18.38 7.77
N TRP A 22 6.51 -18.78 7.42
CA TRP A 22 7.09 -18.44 6.11
C TRP A 22 6.24 -18.91 4.94
N LYS A 23 5.59 -20.08 5.06
CA LYS A 23 4.71 -20.63 4.02
C LYS A 23 3.45 -19.79 3.83
N GLU A 24 2.90 -19.25 4.91
CA GLU A 24 1.75 -18.32 4.84
C GLU A 24 2.18 -16.96 4.28
N MET A 25 3.41 -16.52 4.55
CA MET A 25 3.91 -15.24 4.04
C MET A 25 4.30 -15.26 2.56
N ALA A 26 4.91 -16.35 2.09
CA ALA A 26 5.40 -16.50 0.72
C ALA A 26 4.31 -17.10 -0.20
N GLY A 27 3.23 -16.33 -0.41
CA GLY A 27 2.14 -16.69 -1.32
C GLY A 27 2.56 -16.70 -2.80
N LYS A 28 1.63 -17.08 -3.68
CA LYS A 28 1.84 -17.02 -5.14
C LYS A 28 1.82 -15.54 -5.59
N PRO A 29 2.89 -15.04 -6.23
CA PRO A 29 2.91 -13.68 -6.77
C PRO A 29 1.95 -13.51 -7.95
N ILE A 30 1.62 -12.24 -8.26
CA ILE A 30 0.87 -11.87 -9.47
C ILE A 30 1.73 -12.05 -10.73
N SER A 31 1.10 -12.39 -11.83
CA SER A 31 1.73 -12.41 -13.15
C SER A 31 1.80 -11.00 -13.72
N LYS A 32 3.00 -10.58 -14.15
CA LYS A 32 3.15 -9.29 -14.84
C LYS A 32 2.60 -9.28 -16.26
N LEU A 33 2.30 -10.46 -16.83
CA LEU A 33 1.79 -10.63 -18.19
C LEU A 33 0.29 -10.91 -18.24
N ASP A 34 -0.22 -11.63 -17.23
CA ASP A 34 -1.59 -12.18 -17.28
C ASP A 34 -2.56 -11.46 -16.33
N ASP A 35 -2.07 -10.87 -15.24
CA ASP A 35 -2.94 -10.20 -14.26
C ASP A 35 -3.15 -8.72 -14.60
N ASP A 36 -4.33 -8.21 -14.25
CA ASP A 36 -4.74 -6.84 -14.52
C ASP A 36 -3.84 -5.80 -13.83
N ALA A 37 -3.59 -4.68 -14.52
CA ALA A 37 -2.76 -3.59 -14.00
C ALA A 37 -3.27 -3.03 -12.66
N PHE A 38 -4.59 -2.97 -12.45
CA PHE A 38 -5.16 -2.53 -11.17
C PHE A 38 -4.98 -3.56 -10.05
N THR A 39 -4.72 -4.83 -10.34
CA THR A 39 -4.28 -5.78 -9.30
C THR A 39 -2.98 -5.30 -8.68
N ARG A 40 -2.03 -4.87 -9.52
CA ARG A 40 -0.76 -4.30 -9.06
C ARG A 40 -0.95 -2.99 -8.28
N VAL A 41 -1.84 -2.11 -8.75
CA VAL A 41 -2.22 -0.88 -8.02
C VAL A 41 -2.74 -1.19 -6.62
N ARG A 42 -3.62 -2.17 -6.47
CA ARG A 42 -4.15 -2.58 -5.16
C ARG A 42 -3.07 -3.13 -4.24
N VAL A 43 -2.15 -3.93 -4.78
CA VAL A 43 -1.01 -4.46 -4.02
C VAL A 43 -0.11 -3.32 -3.53
N ILE A 44 0.24 -2.37 -4.41
CA ILE A 44 1.09 -1.22 -4.06
C ILE A 44 0.39 -0.31 -3.04
N LEU A 45 -0.90 0.01 -3.25
CA LEU A 45 -1.69 0.80 -2.32
C LEU A 45 -1.72 0.16 -0.93
N MET A 46 -2.05 -1.13 -0.85
CA MET A 46 -2.12 -1.83 0.43
C MET A 46 -0.74 -1.94 1.09
N ASN A 47 0.33 -2.14 0.33
CA ASN A 47 1.67 -2.07 0.86
C ASN A 47 1.98 -0.69 1.45
N GLY A 48 1.58 0.40 0.77
CA GLY A 48 1.71 1.76 1.25
C GLY A 48 0.97 1.99 2.57
N VAL A 49 -0.27 1.52 2.69
CA VAL A 49 -1.08 1.59 3.92
C VAL A 49 -0.39 0.88 5.08
N GLU A 50 0.04 -0.37 4.88
CA GLU A 50 0.74 -1.14 5.93
C GLU A 50 2.09 -0.49 6.30
N SER A 51 2.81 0.03 5.31
CA SER A 51 4.08 0.71 5.52
C SER A 51 3.93 1.99 6.35
N ASP A 52 2.90 2.79 6.07
CA ASP A 52 2.58 3.98 6.87
C ASP A 52 2.13 3.59 8.30
N ALA A 53 1.28 2.57 8.43
CA ALA A 53 0.83 2.06 9.71
C ALA A 53 2.01 1.61 10.60
N LEU A 54 3.03 0.97 10.03
CA LEU A 54 4.27 0.62 10.72
C LEU A 54 5.08 1.85 11.14
N ARG A 55 5.26 2.82 10.22
CA ARG A 55 6.00 4.06 10.49
C ARG A 55 5.35 4.86 11.61
N LEU A 56 4.03 5.01 11.58
CA LEU A 56 3.25 5.67 12.62
C LEU A 56 3.50 5.04 13.99
N LYS A 57 3.47 3.71 14.08
CA LYS A 57 3.70 3.00 15.35
C LYS A 57 5.16 3.07 15.79
N HIS A 58 6.12 3.09 14.86
CA HIS A 58 7.51 3.37 15.19
C HIS A 58 7.64 4.75 15.83
N PHE A 59 7.06 5.78 15.22
CA PHE A 59 7.01 7.13 15.78
C PHE A 59 6.34 7.14 17.16
N GLY A 60 5.13 6.60 17.28
CA GLY A 60 4.39 6.55 18.55
C GLY A 60 5.18 5.94 19.72
N SER A 61 5.94 4.87 19.47
CA SER A 61 6.77 4.22 20.49
C SER A 61 7.99 5.03 20.97
N ARG A 62 8.41 6.04 20.19
CA ARG A 62 9.47 6.97 20.59
C ARG A 62 8.96 8.03 21.56
N PHE A 63 7.72 8.48 21.39
CA PHE A 63 7.11 9.54 22.22
C PHE A 63 6.35 9.02 23.43
N HIS A 64 5.98 7.73 23.45
CA HIS A 64 5.21 7.15 24.56
C HIS A 64 5.86 5.86 25.05
N LYS A 65 6.69 5.98 26.10
CA LYS A 65 7.46 4.85 26.66
C LYS A 65 6.57 3.67 27.06
N ALA A 66 5.42 3.94 27.69
CA ALA A 66 4.48 2.89 28.12
C ALA A 66 3.89 2.10 26.95
N LEU A 67 3.83 2.68 25.75
CA LEU A 67 3.30 2.03 24.55
C LEU A 67 4.37 1.24 23.78
N ARG A 68 5.64 1.28 24.20
CA ARG A 68 6.73 0.67 23.43
C ARG A 68 6.53 -0.82 23.20
N ASP A 69 6.22 -1.56 24.25
CA ASP A 69 6.04 -3.01 24.22
C ASP A 69 4.77 -3.42 23.47
N PRO A 70 3.56 -2.89 23.77
CA PRO A 70 2.37 -3.25 23.02
C PRO A 70 2.47 -2.85 21.53
N LEU A 71 3.05 -1.69 21.21
CA LEU A 71 3.27 -1.32 19.80
C LEU A 71 4.31 -2.21 19.11
N ALA A 72 5.29 -2.76 19.83
CA ALA A 72 6.23 -3.71 19.24
C ALA A 72 5.53 -5.02 18.84
N GLN A 73 4.61 -5.52 19.66
CA GLN A 73 3.84 -6.72 19.35
C GLN A 73 2.93 -6.51 18.13
N VAL A 74 2.22 -5.37 18.07
CA VAL A 74 1.37 -5.03 16.92
C VAL A 74 2.19 -4.89 15.63
N ARG A 75 3.32 -4.15 15.68
CA ARG A 75 4.20 -3.98 14.51
C ARG A 75 4.76 -5.30 13.99
N ARG A 76 4.90 -6.33 14.82
CA ARG A 76 5.38 -7.63 14.35
C ARG A 76 4.37 -8.27 13.39
N ALA A 77 3.09 -8.26 13.76
CA ALA A 77 2.02 -8.78 12.91
C ALA A 77 1.89 -7.94 11.62
N GLU A 78 1.90 -6.62 11.75
CA GLU A 78 1.77 -5.72 10.58
C GLU A 78 2.98 -5.78 9.65
N GLN A 79 4.18 -6.02 10.17
CA GLN A 79 5.35 -6.22 9.32
C GLN A 79 5.19 -7.49 8.47
N HIS A 80 4.61 -8.55 9.03
CA HIS A 80 4.28 -9.75 8.27
C HIS A 80 3.17 -9.50 7.25
N GLN A 81 2.14 -8.72 7.59
CA GLN A 81 1.08 -8.31 6.67
C GLN A 81 1.62 -7.47 5.51
N MET A 82 2.45 -6.46 5.80
CA MET A 82 3.15 -5.66 4.81
C MET A 82 3.99 -6.54 3.89
N THR A 83 4.72 -7.51 4.43
CA THR A 83 5.53 -8.46 3.64
C THR A 83 4.67 -9.35 2.77
N MET A 84 3.59 -9.93 3.30
CA MET A 84 2.64 -10.75 2.53
C MET A 84 2.10 -10.00 1.32
N VAL A 85 1.66 -8.75 1.52
CA VAL A 85 1.16 -7.91 0.44
C VAL A 85 2.28 -7.57 -0.55
N ASN A 86 3.43 -7.09 -0.06
CA ASN A 86 4.54 -6.70 -0.93
C ASN A 86 5.04 -7.84 -1.82
N TRP A 87 5.10 -9.06 -1.27
CA TRP A 87 5.58 -10.25 -1.97
C TRP A 87 4.59 -10.81 -2.99
N LEU A 88 3.40 -10.23 -3.11
CA LEU A 88 2.55 -10.45 -4.27
C LEU A 88 3.16 -9.81 -5.53
N LEU A 89 4.01 -8.78 -5.41
CA LEU A 89 4.83 -8.30 -6.52
C LEU A 89 5.93 -9.32 -6.80
N SER A 90 5.85 -9.97 -7.95
CA SER A 90 6.77 -11.03 -8.33
C SER A 90 8.20 -10.52 -8.54
N ALA A 91 9.19 -11.35 -8.19
CA ALA A 91 10.60 -11.00 -8.28
C ALA A 91 11.14 -10.81 -9.71
N ASP A 92 10.36 -11.20 -10.72
CA ASP A 92 10.66 -10.99 -12.15
C ASP A 92 10.22 -9.62 -12.67
N HIS A 93 9.62 -8.77 -11.84
CA HIS A 93 9.44 -7.36 -12.15
C HIS A 93 10.78 -6.64 -12.04
N SER A 94 11.22 -6.02 -13.11
CA SER A 94 12.35 -5.10 -13.08
C SER A 94 12.06 -3.89 -12.18
N PRO A 95 13.11 -3.20 -11.70
CA PRO A 95 12.94 -1.95 -10.98
C PRO A 95 12.11 -0.93 -11.77
N LEU A 96 12.29 -0.87 -13.10
CA LEU A 96 11.56 0.09 -13.94
C LEU A 96 10.08 -0.28 -14.09
N GLU A 97 9.74 -1.56 -14.34
CA GLU A 97 8.34 -2.02 -14.34
C GLU A 97 7.65 -1.76 -13.00
N THR A 98 8.40 -1.88 -11.91
CA THR A 98 7.92 -1.55 -10.56
C THR A 98 7.66 -0.06 -10.44
N THR A 99 8.61 0.81 -10.84
CA THR A 99 8.43 2.27 -10.82
C THR A 99 7.22 2.72 -11.63
N VAL A 100 7.05 2.21 -12.86
CA VAL A 100 5.88 2.52 -13.70
C VAL A 100 4.57 2.21 -12.97
N ALA A 101 4.51 1.08 -12.25
CA ALA A 101 3.33 0.72 -11.48
C ALA A 101 3.10 1.61 -10.24
N TYR A 102 4.16 2.09 -9.60
CA TYR A 102 4.06 3.07 -8.52
C TYR A 102 3.51 4.42 -9.04
N GLU A 103 3.96 4.88 -10.20
CA GLU A 103 3.43 6.10 -10.82
C GLU A 103 1.95 5.94 -11.22
N GLN A 104 1.56 4.79 -11.78
CA GLN A 104 0.15 4.49 -12.03
C GLN A 104 -0.65 4.55 -10.72
N THR A 105 -0.16 3.92 -9.66
CA THR A 105 -0.82 3.92 -8.35
C THR A 105 -0.99 5.35 -7.80
N ALA A 106 0.03 6.19 -7.95
CA ALA A 106 -0.03 7.59 -7.54
C ALA A 106 -1.06 8.40 -8.36
N ILE A 107 -1.20 8.14 -9.67
CA ILE A 107 -2.27 8.75 -10.49
C ILE A 107 -3.63 8.34 -9.95
N GLU A 108 -3.88 7.04 -9.76
CA GLU A 108 -5.20 6.53 -9.35
C GLU A 108 -5.62 7.10 -7.98
N ILE A 109 -4.70 7.10 -7.00
CA ILE A 109 -4.98 7.63 -5.66
C ILE A 109 -5.22 9.13 -5.73
N THR A 110 -4.35 9.88 -6.41
CA THR A 110 -4.46 11.35 -6.49
C THR A 110 -5.73 11.76 -7.23
N ALA A 111 -6.10 11.04 -8.30
CA ALA A 111 -7.33 11.28 -9.04
C ALA A 111 -8.58 10.98 -8.19
N ALA A 112 -8.57 9.90 -7.41
CA ALA A 112 -9.67 9.56 -6.53
C ALA A 112 -9.86 10.62 -5.43
N VAL A 113 -8.77 11.09 -4.82
CA VAL A 113 -8.80 12.19 -3.84
C VAL A 113 -9.28 13.48 -4.49
N ALA A 114 -8.74 13.87 -5.64
CA ALA A 114 -9.15 15.10 -6.36
C ALA A 114 -10.63 15.13 -6.75
N GLN A 115 -11.24 13.96 -7.00
CA GLN A 115 -12.66 13.83 -7.34
C GLN A 115 -13.59 13.94 -6.12
N THR A 116 -13.11 13.53 -4.95
CA THR A 116 -13.92 13.41 -3.73
C THR A 116 -13.63 14.48 -2.69
N GLU A 117 -12.56 15.25 -2.86
CA GLU A 117 -12.14 16.33 -1.96
C GLU A 117 -13.17 17.47 -1.95
N PRO A 118 -13.81 17.76 -0.80
CA PRO A 118 -14.80 18.83 -0.69
C PRO A 118 -14.19 20.24 -0.73
N ASP A 119 -12.93 20.42 -0.31
CA ASP A 119 -12.27 21.72 -0.36
C ASP A 119 -11.81 22.04 -1.79
N PRO A 120 -12.34 23.11 -2.43
CA PRO A 120 -12.00 23.44 -3.82
C PRO A 120 -10.51 23.74 -4.06
N TYR A 121 -9.84 24.33 -3.07
CA TYR A 121 -8.41 24.67 -3.16
C TYR A 121 -7.55 23.42 -3.06
N GLN A 122 -7.88 22.52 -2.13
CA GLN A 122 -7.20 21.24 -2.00
C GLN A 122 -7.42 20.39 -3.27
N ALA A 123 -8.67 20.30 -3.76
CA ALA A 123 -8.99 19.60 -5.00
C ALA A 123 -8.22 20.16 -6.22
N GLN A 124 -8.06 21.49 -6.30
CA GLN A 124 -7.20 22.10 -7.33
C GLN A 124 -5.74 21.68 -7.19
N THR A 125 -5.21 21.66 -5.96
CA THR A 125 -3.83 21.26 -5.69
C THR A 125 -3.59 19.80 -6.09
N TYR A 126 -4.52 18.88 -5.79
CA TYR A 126 -4.42 17.49 -6.24
C TYR A 126 -4.48 17.34 -7.76
N ARG A 127 -5.35 18.11 -8.44
CA ARG A 127 -5.39 18.13 -9.92
C ARG A 127 -4.11 18.66 -10.54
N PHE A 128 -3.47 19.64 -9.91
CA PHE A 128 -2.16 20.13 -10.34
C PHE A 128 -1.08 19.06 -10.12
N GLY A 129 -1.09 18.38 -8.97
CA GLY A 129 -0.18 17.28 -8.67
C GLY A 129 -0.25 16.13 -9.69
N LEU A 130 -1.43 15.85 -10.26
CA LEU A 130 -1.57 14.84 -11.33
C LEU A 130 -0.66 15.13 -12.53
N LEU A 131 -0.36 16.39 -12.86
CA LEU A 131 0.51 16.74 -13.98
C LEU A 131 1.92 16.15 -13.81
N GLU A 132 2.45 16.17 -12.58
CA GLU A 132 3.75 15.59 -12.26
C GLU A 132 3.73 14.06 -12.43
N VAL A 133 2.74 13.40 -11.85
CA VAL A 133 2.67 11.92 -11.87
C VAL A 133 2.42 11.39 -13.30
N PHE A 134 1.63 12.10 -14.12
CA PHE A 134 1.47 11.76 -15.54
C PHE A 134 2.78 11.94 -16.33
N ASP A 135 3.55 13.01 -16.08
CA ASP A 135 4.87 13.19 -16.71
C ASP A 135 5.86 12.09 -16.30
N HIS A 136 5.88 11.70 -15.03
CA HIS A 136 6.70 10.58 -14.56
C HIS A 136 6.31 9.27 -15.22
N LEU A 137 5.02 8.92 -15.20
CA LEU A 137 4.53 7.69 -15.85
C LEU A 137 4.92 7.68 -17.33
N TYR A 138 4.74 8.79 -18.04
CA TYR A 138 5.14 8.93 -19.44
C TYR A 138 6.64 8.69 -19.63
N ARG A 139 7.50 9.36 -18.86
CA ARG A 139 8.96 9.25 -18.99
C ARG A 139 9.47 7.85 -18.66
N TYR A 140 8.98 7.24 -17.60
CA TYR A 140 9.37 5.88 -17.22
C TYR A 140 8.87 4.84 -18.22
N SER A 141 7.65 5.00 -18.75
CA SER A 141 7.14 4.13 -19.83
C SER A 141 7.98 4.27 -21.10
N ALA A 142 8.35 5.50 -21.45
CA ALA A 142 9.21 5.77 -22.60
C ALA A 142 10.63 5.21 -22.40
N MET A 143 11.13 5.17 -21.17
CA MET A 143 12.40 4.50 -20.86
C MET A 143 12.27 2.97 -20.97
N LEU A 144 11.15 2.41 -20.52
CA LEU A 144 10.89 0.97 -20.57
C LEU A 144 10.82 0.44 -22.01
N ASP A 145 10.22 1.21 -22.91
CA ASP A 145 10.10 0.89 -24.35
C ASP A 145 11.45 0.88 -25.10
N ARG A 146 12.50 1.49 -24.53
CA ARG A 146 13.83 1.64 -25.17
C ARG A 146 14.87 0.62 -24.68
N LEU A 147 14.48 -0.29 -23.79
CA LEU A 147 15.32 -1.37 -23.26
C LEU A 147 15.00 -2.69 -23.98
#